data_AF-A0A0C3SDL9-F1
#
_entry.id   AF-A0A0C3SDL9-F1
#
_cell.length_a   1.000
_cell.length_b   1.000
_cell.length_c   1.000
_cell.angle_alpha   90.00
_cell.angle_beta   90.00
_cell.angle_gamma   90.00
#
_symmetry.space_group_name_H-M   'P 1'
#
loop_
_entity.id
_entity.type
_entity.pdbx_description
1 polymer ?
#
loop_
_entity_poly.entity_id
_entity_poly.type
_entity_poly.pdbx_seq_one_letter_code
_entity_poly.pdbx_strand_id
1 'polypeptide(L)'
;MHHRQRRTLSVPGTRAPQQSHTLGLTLLVSVRAMDAVVRSVFFPPRHSDSPSDTTRQDRRRTLAARLDAFVFWAASARIMWCFFYEPQRLPRSYNTWIMKLANIDPRILGALRALREGRWSYISGLSDPVDLGSSLSRDLGYPSAWGDPARLPSHGGPSANATWEKLGVTNRMGLGGLPCELIHGGIAGGSCTGNAVIRGTLAFAEAMLIYVPVHVLPILLTKPHKLTKVSNLLQTLFSAVRSASFLSSFVSSIWISVCLTRTVLLARMMPWISHDFWDGPYGCAFLGTLVCGSTIWIEQGKRRGEMALYVLPRAIRACLPETLLASRRRIMLLERLVFATSLATLLTAYTHKPEALRGLSRWALSFVMNGPNAGFWKKKRQDHSASSTLNMSPSHSHQSTDDV
;
A
#
# COMPACT_ATOMS: atom_id res chain seq x y z
N MET A 1 -1.16 37.57 5.06
CA MET A 1 -1.99 36.62 5.81
C MET A 1 -3.42 36.65 5.25
N HIS A 2 -3.79 35.70 4.38
CA HIS A 2 -5.20 35.49 4.01
C HIS A 2 -5.41 34.00 3.69
N HIS A 3 -5.79 33.24 4.72
CA HIS A 3 -6.23 31.85 4.58
C HIS A 3 -7.69 31.85 4.10
N ARG A 4 -7.91 31.71 2.78
CA ARG A 4 -9.25 31.54 2.22
C ARG A 4 -9.65 30.06 2.32
N GLN A 5 -10.54 29.74 3.26
CA GLN A 5 -11.15 28.42 3.42
C GLN A 5 -11.76 27.95 2.09
N ARG A 6 -11.24 26.85 1.53
CA ARG A 6 -11.88 26.12 0.44
C ARG A 6 -13.12 25.40 1.00
N ARG A 7 -14.31 25.94 0.72
CA ARG A 7 -15.58 25.24 0.92
C ARG A 7 -15.65 24.08 -0.07
N THR A 8 -15.75 22.86 0.44
CA THR A 8 -16.05 21.67 -0.35
C THR A 8 -17.51 21.74 -0.82
N LEU A 9 -17.71 21.86 -2.14
CA LEU A 9 -19.03 21.72 -2.76
C LEU A 9 -19.49 20.25 -2.58
N SER A 10 -20.43 20.05 -1.68
CA SER A 10 -21.14 18.79 -1.49
C SER A 10 -22.27 18.68 -2.51
N VAL A 11 -22.15 17.72 -3.44
CA VAL A 11 -23.25 17.32 -4.33
C VAL A 11 -24.39 16.72 -3.50
N PRO A 12 -25.63 17.21 -3.60
CA PRO A 12 -26.78 16.61 -2.93
C PRO A 12 -27.32 15.41 -3.74
N GLY A 13 -27.59 14.27 -3.10
CA GLY A 13 -28.47 13.26 -3.69
C GLY A 13 -28.07 11.77 -3.63
N THR A 14 -26.92 11.39 -3.06
CA THR A 14 -26.64 9.96 -2.78
C THR A 14 -26.27 9.78 -1.32
N ARG A 15 -27.15 9.10 -0.55
CA ARG A 15 -26.78 8.61 0.78
C ARG A 15 -25.56 7.71 0.60
N ALA A 16 -24.39 8.18 1.03
CA ALA A 16 -23.19 7.35 1.03
C ALA A 16 -23.52 6.05 1.78
N PRO A 17 -23.26 4.86 1.19
CA PRO A 17 -23.57 3.60 1.85
C PRO A 17 -22.90 3.60 3.23
N GLN A 18 -23.70 3.45 4.28
CA GLN A 18 -23.20 3.39 5.65
C GLN A 18 -22.24 2.22 5.74
N GLN A 19 -20.95 2.53 5.90
CA GLN A 19 -19.91 1.52 6.06
C GLN A 19 -20.21 0.76 7.35
N SER A 20 -20.40 -0.56 7.29
CA SER A 20 -20.42 -1.37 8.50
C SER A 20 -19.07 -1.22 9.20
N HIS A 21 -19.11 -0.75 10.44
CA HIS A 21 -17.91 -0.49 11.24
C HIS A 21 -17.08 -1.76 11.48
N THR A 22 -17.71 -2.95 11.40
CA THR A 22 -17.13 -4.26 11.68
C THR A 22 -16.52 -4.97 10.46
N LEU A 23 -16.87 -4.58 9.23
CA LEU A 23 -16.42 -5.29 8.02
C LEU A 23 -14.90 -5.35 7.89
N GLY A 24 -14.22 -4.26 8.25
CA GLY A 24 -12.75 -4.19 8.17
C GLY A 24 -12.09 -5.24 9.08
N LEU A 25 -12.60 -5.41 10.29
CA LEU A 25 -12.12 -6.42 11.22
C LEU A 25 -12.45 -7.83 10.73
N THR A 26 -13.68 -8.06 10.24
CA THR A 26 -14.10 -9.35 9.68
C THR A 26 -13.21 -9.81 8.53
N LEU A 27 -12.93 -8.92 7.58
CA LEU A 27 -12.05 -9.24 6.45
C LEU A 27 -10.61 -9.46 6.90
N LEU A 28 -10.12 -8.71 7.90
CA LEU A 28 -8.80 -8.93 8.47
C LEU A 28 -8.67 -10.32 9.09
N VAL A 29 -9.60 -10.69 9.98
CA VAL A 29 -9.61 -12.01 10.63
C VAL A 29 -9.76 -13.12 9.59
N SER A 30 -10.62 -12.93 8.58
CA SER A 30 -10.81 -13.89 7.49
C SER A 30 -9.56 -14.13 6.68
N VAL A 31 -8.87 -13.07 6.26
CA VAL A 31 -7.60 -13.18 5.52
C VAL A 31 -6.53 -13.89 6.35
N ARG A 32 -6.48 -13.64 7.66
CA ARG A 32 -5.54 -14.35 8.55
C ARG A 32 -5.89 -15.84 8.70
N ALA A 33 -7.18 -16.18 8.77
CA ALA A 33 -7.63 -17.56 8.81
C ALA A 33 -7.27 -18.31 7.52
N MET A 34 -7.51 -17.68 6.36
CA MET A 34 -7.12 -18.23 5.06
C MET A 34 -5.62 -18.47 4.95
N ASP A 35 -4.79 -17.51 5.37
CA ASP A 35 -3.32 -17.67 5.41
C ASP A 35 -2.90 -18.86 6.29
N ALA A 36 -3.49 -19.00 7.48
CA ALA A 36 -3.20 -20.12 8.37
C ALA A 36 -3.54 -21.48 7.72
N VAL A 37 -4.70 -21.57 7.05
CA VAL A 37 -5.11 -22.78 6.32
C VAL A 37 -4.14 -23.08 5.19
N VAL A 38 -3.86 -22.12 4.31
CA VAL A 38 -2.92 -22.27 3.19
C VAL A 38 -1.56 -22.74 3.69
N ARG A 39 -1.03 -22.15 4.76
CA ARG A 39 0.25 -22.56 5.33
C ARG A 39 0.20 -23.96 5.94
N SER A 40 -0.89 -24.32 6.61
CA SER A 40 -1.04 -25.65 7.20
C SER A 40 -1.13 -26.78 6.16
N VAL A 41 -1.70 -26.50 4.99
CA VAL A 41 -1.91 -27.47 3.91
C VAL A 41 -0.68 -27.55 3.00
N PHE A 42 -0.18 -26.41 2.53
CA PHE A 42 0.87 -26.35 1.50
C PHE A 42 2.29 -26.26 2.08
N PHE A 43 2.43 -25.82 3.33
CA PHE A 43 3.73 -25.61 3.98
C PHE A 43 3.79 -26.24 5.39
N PRO A 44 3.46 -27.55 5.54
CA PRO A 44 3.46 -28.20 6.84
C PRO A 44 4.88 -28.18 7.45
N PRO A 45 5.01 -27.98 8.78
CA PRO A 45 6.29 -28.11 9.47
C PRO A 45 6.81 -29.55 9.29
N ARG A 46 8.06 -29.70 8.87
CA ARG A 46 8.78 -31.00 8.86
C ARG A 46 10.07 -30.84 9.66
N HIS A 47 10.32 -31.81 10.53
CA HIS A 47 11.53 -31.96 11.34
C HIS A 47 12.36 -33.13 10.79
N SER A 48 12.78 -33.06 9.53
CA SER A 48 13.71 -34.05 8.97
C SER A 48 15.00 -33.35 8.54
N ASP A 49 16.12 -33.81 9.11
CA ASP A 49 17.45 -33.19 8.96
C ASP A 49 18.24 -33.73 7.75
N SER A 50 17.55 -34.23 6.71
CA SER A 50 18.23 -34.67 5.48
C SER A 50 18.71 -33.46 4.66
N PRO A 51 19.93 -33.50 4.06
CA PRO A 51 20.38 -32.49 3.10
C PRO A 51 19.43 -32.29 1.90
N SER A 52 18.72 -33.35 1.52
CA SER A 52 17.69 -33.29 0.47
C SER A 52 16.42 -32.56 0.92
N ASP A 53 16.14 -32.54 2.22
CA ASP A 53 14.98 -31.86 2.79
C ASP A 53 15.25 -30.38 3.04
N THR A 54 16.48 -29.98 3.37
CA THR A 54 16.85 -28.56 3.51
C THR A 54 16.69 -27.79 2.19
N THR A 55 17.19 -28.36 1.09
CA THR A 55 17.04 -27.77 -0.26
C THR A 55 15.56 -27.67 -0.69
N ARG A 56 14.74 -28.70 -0.40
CA ARG A 56 13.29 -28.66 -0.65
C ARG A 56 12.58 -27.63 0.23
N GLN A 57 12.99 -27.48 1.48
CA GLN A 57 12.43 -26.51 2.41
C GLN A 57 12.74 -25.07 1.95
N ASP A 58 13.95 -24.80 1.47
CA ASP A 58 14.33 -23.49 0.95
C ASP A 58 13.60 -23.14 -0.35
N ARG A 59 13.41 -24.12 -1.25
CA ARG A 59 12.54 -23.94 -2.43
C ARG A 59 11.11 -23.59 -2.04
N ARG A 60 10.54 -24.26 -1.03
CA ARG A 60 9.19 -23.97 -0.52
C ARG A 60 9.10 -22.59 0.12
N ARG A 61 10.07 -22.19 0.93
CA ARG A 61 10.15 -20.84 1.53
C ARG A 61 10.21 -19.76 0.45
N THR A 62 11.01 -20.00 -0.59
CA THR A 62 11.13 -19.10 -1.74
C THR A 62 9.81 -19.00 -2.49
N LEU A 63 9.14 -20.13 -2.75
CA LEU A 63 7.82 -20.14 -3.38
C LEU A 63 6.78 -19.36 -2.56
N ALA A 64 6.71 -19.59 -1.24
CA ALA A 64 5.81 -18.85 -0.36
C ALA A 64 6.08 -17.33 -0.42
N ALA A 65 7.35 -16.90 -0.42
CA ALA A 65 7.71 -15.50 -0.54
C ALA A 65 7.34 -14.90 -1.91
N ARG A 66 7.38 -15.69 -2.99
CA ARG A 66 6.91 -15.27 -4.33
C ARG A 66 5.39 -15.13 -4.37
N LEU A 67 4.65 -16.07 -3.76
CA LEU A 67 3.20 -16.00 -3.64
C LEU A 67 2.76 -14.78 -2.82
N ASP A 68 3.43 -14.50 -1.70
CA ASP A 68 3.18 -13.30 -0.90
C ASP A 68 3.38 -12.01 -1.72
N ALA A 69 4.46 -11.95 -2.50
CA ALA A 69 4.72 -10.81 -3.39
C ALA A 69 3.65 -10.67 -4.48
N PHE A 70 3.19 -11.78 -5.06
CA PHE A 70 2.12 -11.78 -6.07
C PHE A 70 0.77 -11.33 -5.47
N VAL A 71 0.41 -11.83 -4.29
CA VAL A 71 -0.82 -11.40 -3.58
C VAL A 71 -0.75 -9.90 -3.28
N PHE A 72 0.39 -9.41 -2.81
CA PHE A 72 0.60 -7.97 -2.60
C PHE A 72 0.45 -7.19 -3.90
N TRP A 73 1.07 -7.65 -4.99
CA TRP A 73 1.01 -7.00 -6.30
C TRP A 73 -0.43 -6.88 -6.79
N ALA A 74 -1.19 -7.99 -6.81
CA ALA A 74 -2.57 -8.02 -7.26
C ALA A 74 -3.49 -7.15 -6.38
N ALA A 75 -3.32 -7.23 -5.05
CA ALA A 75 -4.09 -6.43 -4.10
C ALA A 75 -3.82 -4.92 -4.27
N SER A 76 -2.56 -4.53 -4.38
CA SER A 76 -2.13 -3.15 -4.60
C SER A 76 -2.63 -2.61 -5.94
N ALA A 77 -2.57 -3.39 -7.02
CA ALA A 77 -3.10 -2.98 -8.32
C ALA A 77 -4.61 -2.69 -8.25
N ARG A 78 -5.38 -3.59 -7.65
CA ARG A 78 -6.84 -3.38 -7.45
C ARG A 78 -7.13 -2.14 -6.62
N ILE A 79 -6.40 -1.96 -5.51
CA ILE A 79 -6.55 -0.79 -4.63
C ILE A 79 -6.26 0.50 -5.38
N MET A 80 -5.12 0.58 -6.07
CA MET A 80 -4.73 1.80 -6.76
C MET A 80 -5.69 2.13 -7.90
N TRP A 81 -6.19 1.12 -8.62
CA TRP A 81 -7.20 1.35 -9.65
C TRP A 81 -8.50 1.90 -9.05
N CYS A 82 -8.95 1.37 -7.90
CA CYS A 82 -10.09 1.94 -7.18
C CYS A 82 -9.81 3.37 -6.74
N PHE A 83 -8.61 3.68 -6.25
CA PHE A 83 -8.27 5.04 -5.84
C PHE A 83 -8.45 6.05 -6.99
N PHE A 84 -8.01 5.70 -8.19
CA PHE A 84 -8.20 6.54 -9.37
C PHE A 84 -9.67 6.64 -9.78
N TYR A 85 -10.38 5.51 -9.91
CA TYR A 85 -11.67 5.46 -10.61
C TYR A 85 -12.91 5.18 -9.76
N GLU A 86 -12.76 4.54 -8.60
CA GLU A 86 -13.85 4.11 -7.71
C GLU A 86 -13.49 4.28 -6.22
N PRO A 87 -13.17 5.51 -5.76
CA PRO A 87 -12.69 5.74 -4.40
C PRO A 87 -13.70 5.28 -3.33
N GLN A 88 -15.00 5.28 -3.64
CA GLN A 88 -16.08 4.85 -2.74
C GLN A 88 -15.93 3.39 -2.25
N ARG A 89 -15.23 2.54 -3.02
CA ARG A 89 -14.98 1.13 -2.65
C ARG A 89 -13.95 0.98 -1.54
N LEU A 90 -13.11 1.99 -1.33
CA LEU A 90 -12.07 2.00 -0.31
C LEU A 90 -12.54 2.70 0.98
N PRO A 91 -11.96 2.35 2.15
CA PRO A 91 -12.19 3.11 3.37
C PRO A 91 -11.77 4.58 3.21
N ARG A 92 -12.56 5.53 3.73
CA ARG A 92 -12.31 6.97 3.56
C ARG A 92 -10.94 7.39 4.07
N SER A 93 -10.56 6.94 5.27
CA SER A 93 -9.23 7.21 5.86
C SER A 93 -8.09 6.71 4.98
N TYR A 94 -8.31 5.61 4.27
CA TYR A 94 -7.31 5.04 3.38
C TYR A 94 -7.16 5.87 2.10
N ASN A 95 -8.26 6.33 1.52
CA ASN A 95 -8.19 7.29 0.40
C ASN A 95 -7.47 8.58 0.80
N THR A 96 -7.78 9.14 1.97
CA THR A 96 -7.11 10.35 2.47
C THR A 96 -5.61 10.11 2.65
N TRP A 97 -5.22 8.94 3.16
CA TRP A 97 -3.82 8.57 3.30
C TRP A 97 -3.10 8.45 1.93
N ILE A 98 -3.71 7.78 0.95
CA ILE A 98 -3.15 7.69 -0.41
C ILE A 98 -3.07 9.08 -1.06
N MET A 99 -4.11 9.91 -0.94
CA MET A 99 -4.11 11.28 -1.47
C MET A 99 -2.95 12.12 -0.94
N LYS A 100 -2.71 12.06 0.38
CA LYS A 100 -1.62 12.78 1.02
C LYS A 100 -0.26 12.35 0.45
N LEU A 101 -0.03 11.04 0.40
CA LEU A 101 1.24 10.48 -0.07
C LEU A 101 1.47 10.69 -1.58
N ALA A 102 0.41 10.63 -2.38
CA ALA A 102 0.49 10.85 -3.83
C ALA A 102 0.71 12.32 -4.19
N ASN A 103 0.26 13.24 -3.32
CA ASN A 103 0.31 14.69 -3.50
C ASN A 103 -0.28 15.16 -4.87
N ILE A 104 -1.37 14.51 -5.30
CA ILE A 104 -2.04 14.78 -6.58
C ILE A 104 -3.17 15.79 -6.41
N ASP A 105 -3.35 16.70 -7.36
CA ASP A 105 -4.48 17.64 -7.34
C ASP A 105 -5.81 16.86 -7.54
N PRO A 106 -6.82 17.07 -6.68
CA PRO A 106 -8.08 16.35 -6.77
C PRO A 106 -8.84 16.58 -8.09
N ARG A 107 -8.60 17.69 -8.81
CA ARG A 107 -9.22 17.97 -10.12
C ARG A 107 -8.72 17.03 -11.20
N ILE A 108 -7.46 16.57 -11.11
CA ILE A 108 -6.91 15.55 -12.03
C ILE A 108 -7.68 14.25 -11.85
N LEU A 109 -7.92 13.83 -10.61
CA LEU A 109 -8.74 12.64 -10.33
C LEU A 109 -10.20 12.82 -10.76
N GLY A 110 -10.74 14.05 -10.62
CA GLY A 110 -12.04 14.42 -11.15
C GLY A 110 -12.12 14.23 -12.66
N ALA A 111 -11.12 14.72 -13.41
CA ALA A 111 -11.03 14.59 -14.85
C ALA A 111 -10.90 13.11 -15.29
N LEU A 112 -10.06 12.31 -14.63
CA LEU A 112 -9.93 10.88 -14.93
C LEU A 112 -11.25 10.12 -14.74
N ARG A 113 -12.03 10.48 -13.72
CA ARG A 113 -13.36 9.87 -13.45
C ARG A 113 -14.40 10.36 -14.45
N ALA A 114 -14.42 11.65 -14.76
CA ALA A 114 -15.31 12.21 -15.78
C ALA A 114 -15.02 11.61 -17.17
N LEU A 115 -13.75 11.39 -17.50
CA LEU A 115 -13.32 10.71 -18.74
C LEU A 115 -13.84 9.26 -18.78
N ARG A 116 -13.71 8.53 -17.67
CA ARG A 116 -14.27 7.17 -17.55
C ARG A 116 -15.79 7.14 -17.74
N GLU A 117 -16.49 8.16 -17.26
CA GLU A 117 -17.94 8.28 -17.34
C GLU A 117 -18.42 8.85 -18.69
N GLY A 118 -17.52 9.22 -19.60
CA GLY A 118 -17.85 9.85 -20.88
C GLY A 118 -18.31 11.30 -20.76
N ARG A 119 -18.10 11.92 -19.59
CA ARG A 119 -18.44 13.33 -19.29
C ARG A 119 -17.27 14.28 -19.54
N TRP A 120 -16.13 13.75 -19.96
CA TRP A 120 -14.97 14.52 -20.35
C TRP A 120 -14.29 13.83 -21.54
N SER A 121 -13.89 14.56 -22.57
CA SER A 121 -13.26 13.96 -23.77
C SER A 121 -12.45 15.00 -24.53
N TYR A 122 -11.22 14.63 -24.90
CA TYR A 122 -10.39 15.38 -25.82
C TYR A 122 -10.92 15.35 -27.26
N ILE A 123 -11.59 14.26 -27.67
CA ILE A 123 -12.11 14.11 -29.03
C ILE A 123 -13.30 15.05 -29.26
N SER A 124 -14.27 15.02 -28.35
CA SER A 124 -15.48 15.85 -28.48
C SER A 124 -15.35 17.23 -27.86
N GLY A 125 -14.23 17.53 -27.19
CA GLY A 125 -14.02 18.77 -26.45
C GLY A 125 -14.95 18.93 -25.24
N LEU A 126 -15.52 17.83 -24.74
CA LEU A 126 -16.49 17.85 -23.65
C LEU A 126 -15.79 18.00 -22.30
N SER A 127 -16.35 18.81 -21.41
CA SER A 127 -15.91 18.93 -20.02
C SER A 127 -17.12 19.10 -19.10
N ASP A 128 -17.40 18.11 -18.27
CA ASP A 128 -18.37 18.20 -17.17
C ASP A 128 -17.78 17.60 -15.88
N PRO A 129 -17.56 18.41 -14.82
CA PRO A 129 -17.74 19.86 -14.75
C PRO A 129 -16.81 20.64 -15.69
N VAL A 130 -17.31 21.77 -16.23
CA VAL A 130 -16.68 22.54 -17.31
C VAL A 130 -15.23 22.95 -17.01
N ASP A 131 -14.91 23.28 -15.76
CA ASP A 131 -13.65 23.95 -15.42
C ASP A 131 -12.54 23.06 -14.82
N LEU A 132 -12.67 21.73 -14.82
CA LEU A 132 -11.73 20.85 -14.12
C LEU A 132 -10.25 21.11 -14.49
N GLY A 133 -9.93 21.06 -15.79
CA GLY A 133 -8.58 21.32 -16.28
C GLY A 133 -8.25 22.81 -16.32
N SER A 134 -9.17 23.65 -16.81
CA SER A 134 -8.94 25.09 -16.95
C SER A 134 -8.74 25.82 -15.63
N SER A 135 -9.44 25.42 -14.57
CA SER A 135 -9.25 25.96 -13.21
C SER A 135 -7.90 25.54 -12.63
N LEU A 136 -7.47 24.29 -12.87
CA LEU A 136 -6.14 23.81 -12.48
C LEU A 136 -5.05 24.62 -13.17
N SER A 137 -5.20 24.84 -14.48
CA SER A 137 -4.27 25.65 -15.26
C SER A 137 -4.12 27.06 -14.69
N ARG A 138 -5.24 27.73 -14.39
CA ARG A 138 -5.25 29.07 -13.80
C ARG A 138 -4.60 29.12 -12.43
N ASP A 139 -4.89 28.16 -11.56
CA ASP A 139 -4.31 28.08 -10.21
C ASP A 139 -2.79 27.87 -10.23
N LEU A 140 -2.28 27.21 -11.27
CA LEU A 140 -0.84 27.00 -11.48
C LEU A 140 -0.15 28.18 -12.19
N GLY A 141 -0.90 29.22 -12.57
CA GLY A 141 -0.37 30.40 -13.27
C GLY A 141 -0.25 30.25 -14.80
N TYR A 142 -0.86 29.22 -15.39
CA TYR A 142 -0.85 28.98 -16.83
C TYR A 142 -2.14 29.48 -17.51
N PRO A 143 -2.14 29.70 -18.84
CA PRO A 143 -3.34 30.04 -19.58
C PRO A 143 -4.45 28.99 -19.40
N SER A 144 -5.71 29.41 -19.18
CA SER A 144 -6.83 28.48 -18.96
C SER A 144 -7.07 27.52 -20.15
N ALA A 145 -6.63 27.94 -21.35
CA ALA A 145 -6.69 27.14 -22.56
C ALA A 145 -5.86 25.84 -22.49
N TRP A 146 -4.81 25.78 -21.67
CA TRP A 146 -4.00 24.56 -21.50
C TRP A 146 -4.76 23.43 -20.80
N GLY A 147 -5.87 23.75 -20.12
CA GLY A 147 -6.73 22.79 -19.45
C GLY A 147 -8.11 22.62 -20.07
N ASP A 148 -8.36 23.24 -21.22
CA ASP A 148 -9.65 23.22 -21.93
C ASP A 148 -9.65 22.10 -22.98
N PRO A 149 -10.38 20.99 -22.79
CA PRO A 149 -10.34 19.87 -23.73
C PRO A 149 -10.80 20.23 -25.14
N ALA A 150 -11.61 21.28 -25.32
CA ALA A 150 -12.03 21.73 -26.65
C ALA A 150 -10.90 22.38 -27.46
N ARG A 151 -9.83 22.82 -26.79
CA ARG A 151 -8.66 23.44 -27.43
C ARG A 151 -7.46 22.51 -27.52
N LEU A 152 -7.48 21.40 -26.79
CA LEU A 152 -6.37 20.46 -26.72
C LEU A 152 -6.41 19.48 -27.89
N PRO A 153 -5.26 19.10 -28.47
CA PRO A 153 -5.22 18.06 -29.48
C PRO A 153 -5.57 16.70 -28.85
N SER A 154 -6.50 15.97 -29.44
CA SER A 154 -6.89 14.63 -28.96
C SER A 154 -5.90 13.54 -29.32
N HIS A 155 -5.22 13.69 -30.45
CA HIS A 155 -4.26 12.73 -31.00
C HIS A 155 -2.88 13.38 -31.13
N GLY A 156 -1.86 12.57 -31.38
CA GLY A 156 -0.52 13.05 -31.72
C GLY A 156 -0.39 13.47 -33.20
N GLY A 157 0.83 13.81 -33.61
CA GLY A 157 1.17 14.10 -35.00
C GLY A 157 1.26 15.59 -35.37
N PRO A 158 1.37 15.92 -36.68
CA PRO A 158 1.64 17.30 -37.14
C PRO A 158 0.52 18.30 -36.82
N SER A 159 -0.74 17.87 -36.87
CA SER A 159 -1.89 18.71 -36.50
C SER A 159 -1.85 19.10 -35.01
N ALA A 160 -1.39 18.18 -34.15
CA ALA A 160 -1.19 18.46 -32.74
C ALA A 160 -0.11 19.54 -32.53
N ASN A 161 0.97 19.52 -33.32
CA ASN A 161 2.03 20.53 -33.26
C ASN A 161 1.48 21.94 -33.55
N ALA A 162 0.66 22.08 -34.59
CA ALA A 162 0.05 23.36 -34.94
C ALA A 162 -0.88 23.88 -33.82
N THR A 163 -1.59 22.99 -33.13
CA THR A 163 -2.40 23.35 -31.97
C THR A 163 -1.53 23.79 -30.79
N TRP A 164 -0.43 23.08 -30.50
CA TRP A 164 0.47 23.45 -29.41
C TRP A 164 1.21 24.76 -29.65
N GLU A 165 1.60 25.04 -30.89
CA GLU A 165 2.19 26.32 -31.29
C GLU A 165 1.23 27.48 -31.01
N LYS A 166 -0.05 27.34 -31.37
CA LYS A 166 -1.10 28.32 -31.05
C LYS A 166 -1.31 28.50 -29.54
N LEU A 167 -1.11 27.45 -28.75
CA LEU A 167 -1.23 27.47 -27.30
C LEU A 167 0.04 27.94 -26.58
N GLY A 168 1.15 28.13 -27.30
CA GLY A 168 2.44 28.53 -26.74
C GLY A 168 3.12 27.43 -25.91
N VAL A 169 2.83 26.15 -26.18
CA VAL A 169 3.43 25.00 -25.47
C VAL A 169 4.49 24.35 -26.34
N THR A 170 5.77 24.42 -25.94
CA THR A 170 6.89 23.99 -26.80
C THR A 170 7.36 22.55 -26.52
N ASN A 171 7.08 21.99 -25.35
CA ASN A 171 7.60 20.68 -24.92
C ASN A 171 6.64 19.49 -25.21
N ARG A 172 5.63 19.70 -26.08
CA ARG A 172 4.56 18.73 -26.36
C ARG A 172 4.46 18.32 -27.83
N MET A 173 5.53 18.52 -28.59
CA MET A 173 5.60 18.11 -30.00
C MET A 173 5.23 16.63 -30.19
N GLY A 174 4.28 16.40 -31.09
CA GLY A 174 3.79 15.10 -31.54
C GLY A 174 2.79 14.43 -30.61
N LEU A 175 2.30 15.10 -29.56
CA LEU A 175 1.47 14.50 -28.52
C LEU A 175 0.09 15.15 -28.42
N GLY A 176 -0.93 14.39 -28.01
CA GLY A 176 -2.23 14.93 -27.62
C GLY A 176 -2.37 15.04 -26.11
N GLY A 177 -3.52 15.53 -25.63
CA GLY A 177 -3.93 15.51 -24.23
C GLY A 177 -3.42 16.65 -23.35
N LEU A 178 -3.66 16.57 -22.03
CA LEU A 178 -3.21 17.59 -21.07
C LEU A 178 -1.67 17.70 -20.97
N PRO A 179 -1.10 18.92 -20.89
CA PRO A 179 0.34 19.10 -20.72
C PRO A 179 0.84 18.63 -19.34
N CYS A 180 2.10 18.19 -19.30
CA CYS A 180 2.72 17.59 -18.10
C CYS A 180 2.86 18.60 -16.96
N GLU A 181 2.94 19.89 -17.26
CA GLU A 181 2.94 21.00 -16.31
C GLU A 181 1.68 20.95 -15.43
N LEU A 182 0.52 20.68 -16.03
CA LEU A 182 -0.73 20.54 -15.30
C LEU A 182 -0.78 19.22 -14.53
N ILE A 183 -0.38 18.12 -15.17
CA ILE A 183 -0.41 16.78 -14.55
C ILE A 183 0.53 16.68 -13.35
N HIS A 184 1.71 17.32 -13.42
CA HIS A 184 2.68 17.35 -12.33
C HIS A 184 2.33 18.38 -11.25
N GLY A 185 1.38 19.29 -11.51
CA GLY A 185 0.99 20.36 -10.60
C GLY A 185 2.07 21.45 -10.47
N GLY A 186 2.72 21.81 -11.58
CA GLY A 186 3.81 22.81 -11.61
C GLY A 186 5.16 22.33 -11.06
N ILE A 187 5.24 21.11 -10.52
CA ILE A 187 6.49 20.55 -10.01
C ILE A 187 7.47 20.29 -11.16
N ALA A 188 8.71 20.75 -10.98
CA ALA A 188 9.81 20.59 -11.95
C ALA A 188 9.50 21.13 -13.37
N GLY A 189 8.61 22.13 -13.50
CA GLY A 189 8.36 22.81 -14.77
C GLY A 189 7.93 21.88 -15.91
N GLY A 190 7.18 20.80 -15.62
CA GLY A 190 6.74 19.83 -16.61
C GLY A 190 7.71 18.66 -16.87
N SER A 191 8.91 18.66 -16.29
CA SER A 191 9.85 17.54 -16.39
C SER A 191 9.28 16.27 -15.76
N CYS A 192 9.12 15.21 -16.55
CA CYS A 192 8.58 13.92 -16.09
C CYS A 192 9.52 13.22 -15.10
N THR A 193 10.82 13.20 -15.41
CA THR A 193 11.84 12.60 -14.54
C THR A 193 12.03 13.45 -13.28
N GLY A 194 12.09 14.77 -13.42
CA GLY A 194 12.18 15.70 -12.29
C GLY A 194 11.00 15.55 -11.33
N ASN A 195 9.77 15.49 -11.85
CA ASN A 195 8.58 15.25 -11.05
C ASN A 195 8.64 13.90 -10.31
N ALA A 196 9.02 12.82 -10.99
CA ALA A 196 9.12 11.50 -10.37
C ALA A 196 10.18 11.43 -9.25
N VAL A 197 11.32 12.11 -9.43
CA VAL A 197 12.39 12.20 -8.42
C VAL A 197 11.93 13.03 -7.23
N ILE A 198 11.41 14.24 -7.44
CA ILE A 198 10.96 15.12 -6.35
C ILE A 198 9.83 14.47 -5.56
N ARG A 199 8.83 13.88 -6.23
CA ARG A 199 7.75 13.18 -5.54
C ARG A 199 8.26 11.93 -4.82
N GLY A 200 9.25 11.25 -5.39
CA GLY A 200 9.93 10.11 -4.76
C GLY A 200 10.65 10.49 -3.48
N THR A 201 11.39 11.60 -3.47
CA THR A 201 12.13 12.07 -2.29
C THR A 201 11.18 12.56 -1.20
N LEU A 202 10.12 13.27 -1.55
CA LEU A 202 9.06 13.67 -0.61
C LEU A 202 8.38 12.43 -0.01
N ALA A 203 8.00 11.46 -0.84
CA ALA A 203 7.41 10.20 -0.37
C ALA A 203 8.38 9.39 0.50
N PHE A 204 9.68 9.43 0.21
CA PHE A 204 10.71 8.79 1.03
C PHE A 204 10.78 9.44 2.42
N ALA A 205 10.79 10.77 2.50
CA ALA A 205 10.80 11.49 3.77
C ALA A 205 9.54 11.20 4.60
N GLU A 206 8.35 11.22 3.99
CA GLU A 206 7.10 10.84 4.66
C GLU A 206 7.11 9.37 5.12
N ALA A 207 7.66 8.47 4.29
CA ALA A 207 7.78 7.06 4.63
C ALA A 207 8.73 6.83 5.81
N MET A 208 9.85 7.56 5.87
CA MET A 208 10.80 7.50 6.99
C MET A 208 10.13 7.88 8.31
N LEU A 209 9.28 8.92 8.31
CA LEU A 209 8.53 9.34 9.50
C LEU A 209 7.59 8.25 10.02
N ILE A 210 7.06 7.40 9.14
CA ILE A 210 6.17 6.28 9.53
C ILE A 210 6.99 5.05 9.93
N TYR A 211 8.01 4.69 9.15
CA TYR A 211 8.73 3.43 9.33
C TYR A 211 9.74 3.48 10.47
N VAL A 212 10.43 4.59 10.72
CA VAL A 212 11.39 4.66 11.83
C VAL A 212 10.71 4.31 13.18
N PRO A 213 9.56 4.91 13.55
CA PRO A 213 8.84 4.49 14.75
C PRO A 213 8.42 3.02 14.74
N VAL A 214 7.90 2.51 13.61
CA VAL A 214 7.46 1.10 13.50
C VAL A 214 8.60 0.11 13.72
N HIS A 215 9.82 0.44 13.29
CA HIS A 215 11.00 -0.41 13.48
C HIS A 215 11.63 -0.23 14.86
N VAL A 216 11.64 0.98 15.42
CA VAL A 216 12.30 1.30 16.70
C VAL A 216 11.43 0.95 17.91
N LEU A 217 10.13 1.25 17.87
CA LEU A 217 9.23 1.12 19.02
C LEU A 217 9.16 -0.31 19.59
N PRO A 218 9.06 -1.39 18.80
CA PRO A 218 9.08 -2.75 19.35
C PRO A 218 10.38 -3.06 20.08
N ILE A 219 11.53 -2.53 19.62
CA ILE A 219 12.82 -2.74 20.27
C ILE A 219 12.89 -1.94 21.57
N LEU A 220 12.42 -0.68 21.54
CA LEU A 220 12.39 0.20 22.70
C LEU A 220 11.55 -0.39 23.84
N LEU A 221 10.39 -0.98 23.53
CA LEU A 221 9.50 -1.60 24.51
C LEU A 221 10.01 -2.95 25.05
N THR A 222 10.78 -3.69 24.26
CA THR A 222 11.18 -5.06 24.64
C THR A 222 12.60 -5.17 25.19
N LYS A 223 13.56 -4.50 24.54
CA LYS A 223 14.99 -4.63 24.79
C LYS A 223 15.70 -3.30 24.47
N PRO A 224 15.46 -2.22 25.23
CA PRO A 224 15.99 -0.88 24.91
C PRO A 224 17.52 -0.83 24.86
N HIS A 225 18.22 -1.63 25.67
CA HIS A 225 19.69 -1.76 25.61
C HIS A 225 20.19 -2.21 24.23
N LYS A 226 19.38 -2.85 23.38
CA LYS A 226 19.83 -3.18 22.02
C LYS A 226 20.08 -1.92 21.18
N LEU A 227 19.36 -0.83 21.43
CA LEU A 227 19.49 0.42 20.67
C LEU A 227 20.72 1.24 21.08
N THR A 228 21.33 0.97 22.24
CA THR A 228 22.58 1.65 22.64
C THR A 228 23.79 1.16 21.85
N LYS A 229 23.71 -0.05 21.26
CA LYS A 229 24.75 -0.57 20.37
C LYS A 229 24.57 -0.01 18.97
N VAL A 230 25.58 0.73 18.48
CA VAL A 230 25.58 1.38 17.15
C VAL A 230 25.28 0.40 16.02
N SER A 231 25.81 -0.84 16.08
CA SER A 231 25.56 -1.86 15.05
C SER A 231 24.08 -2.24 14.93
N ASN A 232 23.39 -2.44 16.05
CA ASN A 232 21.97 -2.76 16.07
C ASN A 232 21.11 -1.56 15.65
N LEU A 233 21.51 -0.34 16.05
CA LEU A 233 20.84 0.89 15.62
C LEU A 233 20.94 1.04 14.10
N LEU A 234 22.14 0.91 13.53
CA LEU A 234 22.36 0.96 12.08
C LEU A 234 21.57 -0.12 11.34
N GLN A 235 21.52 -1.35 11.85
CA GLN A 235 20.72 -2.43 11.24
C GLN A 235 19.21 -2.11 11.26
N THR A 236 18.72 -1.51 12.34
CA THR A 236 17.33 -1.08 12.48
C THR A 236 17.02 0.06 11.51
N LEU A 237 17.91 1.06 11.42
CA LEU A 237 17.80 2.18 10.49
C LEU A 237 17.87 1.71 9.03
N PHE A 238 18.77 0.80 8.69
CA PHE A 238 18.85 0.21 7.34
C PHE A 238 17.55 -0.52 6.98
N SER A 239 16.95 -1.22 7.94
CA SER A 239 15.65 -1.87 7.75
C SER A 239 14.52 -0.84 7.52
N ALA A 240 14.55 0.29 8.23
CA ALA A 240 13.61 1.39 8.03
C ALA A 240 13.81 2.08 6.66
N VAL A 241 15.06 2.39 6.28
CA VAL A 241 15.42 2.94 4.98
C VAL A 241 14.94 2.03 3.86
N ARG A 242 15.16 0.71 3.96
CA ARG A 242 14.66 -0.26 2.97
C ARG A 242 13.14 -0.21 2.82
N SER A 243 12.39 -0.17 3.93
CA SER A 243 10.92 -0.03 3.88
C SER A 243 10.48 1.32 3.30
N ALA A 244 11.20 2.40 3.59
CA ALA A 244 10.94 3.71 3.03
C ALA A 244 11.24 3.77 1.52
N SER A 245 12.33 3.16 1.06
CA SER A 245 12.68 3.04 -0.36
C SER A 245 11.65 2.24 -1.13
N PHE A 246 11.08 1.19 -0.53
CA PHE A 246 9.96 0.44 -1.10
C PHE A 246 8.76 1.36 -1.38
N LEU A 247 8.31 2.13 -0.38
CA LEU A 247 7.15 3.00 -0.53
C LEU A 247 7.43 4.20 -1.46
N SER A 248 8.61 4.79 -1.37
CA SER A 248 9.06 5.86 -2.28
C SER A 248 9.06 5.37 -3.73
N SER A 249 9.64 4.19 -3.99
CA SER A 249 9.66 3.57 -5.31
C SER A 249 8.23 3.23 -5.78
N PHE A 250 7.35 2.81 -4.88
CA PHE A 250 5.93 2.58 -5.21
C PHE A 250 5.29 3.86 -5.77
N VAL A 251 5.53 5.02 -5.14
CA VAL A 251 4.99 6.31 -5.61
C VAL A 251 5.66 6.77 -6.91
N SER A 252 7.00 6.77 -6.97
CA SER A 252 7.74 7.20 -8.17
C SER A 252 7.43 6.36 -9.39
N SER A 253 7.28 5.04 -9.22
CA SER A 253 6.96 4.15 -10.34
C SER A 253 5.58 4.42 -10.96
N ILE A 254 4.59 4.88 -10.18
CA ILE A 254 3.30 5.33 -10.73
C ILE A 254 3.51 6.53 -11.64
N TRP A 255 4.20 7.57 -11.17
CA TRP A 255 4.45 8.78 -11.96
C TRP A 255 5.27 8.49 -13.22
N ILE A 256 6.33 7.68 -13.09
CA ILE A 256 7.14 7.25 -14.23
C ILE A 256 6.29 6.49 -15.24
N SER A 257 5.48 5.52 -14.80
CA SER A 257 4.64 4.70 -15.69
C SER A 257 3.57 5.53 -16.39
N VAL A 258 2.95 6.46 -15.66
CA VAL A 258 1.98 7.40 -16.23
C VAL A 258 2.63 8.19 -17.35
N CYS A 259 3.75 8.87 -17.07
CA CYS A 259 4.46 9.70 -18.04
C CYS A 259 5.06 8.87 -19.19
N LEU A 260 5.55 7.66 -18.92
CA LEU A 260 6.05 6.73 -19.93
C LEU A 260 4.95 6.39 -20.96
N THR A 261 3.73 6.18 -20.47
CA THR A 261 2.58 5.84 -21.31
C THR A 261 2.09 7.04 -22.09
N ARG A 262 1.77 8.15 -21.42
CA ARG A 262 1.07 9.29 -22.04
C ARG A 262 1.98 10.30 -22.75
N THR A 263 3.28 10.32 -22.46
CA THR A 263 4.17 11.40 -22.92
C THR A 263 5.47 10.87 -23.51
N VAL A 264 6.21 10.03 -22.78
CA VAL A 264 7.60 9.73 -23.13
C VAL A 264 7.69 8.72 -24.26
N LEU A 265 6.96 7.59 -24.18
CA LEU A 265 7.15 6.44 -25.05
C LEU A 265 5.86 6.03 -25.80
N LEU A 266 4.84 5.49 -25.12
CA LEU A 266 3.75 4.77 -25.80
C LEU A 266 2.89 5.69 -26.69
N ALA A 267 2.49 6.86 -26.18
CA ALA A 267 1.73 7.83 -26.97
C ALA A 267 2.52 8.41 -28.16
N ARG A 268 3.87 8.43 -28.10
CA ARG A 268 4.71 8.83 -29.24
C ARG A 268 4.83 7.73 -30.28
N MET A 269 4.89 6.47 -29.84
CA MET A 269 4.90 5.32 -30.75
C MET A 269 3.57 5.12 -31.47
N MET A 270 2.47 5.53 -30.84
CA MET A 270 1.11 5.35 -31.35
C MET A 270 0.33 6.69 -31.35
N PRO A 271 0.72 7.66 -32.19
CA PRO A 271 0.08 8.98 -32.24
C PRO A 271 -1.37 8.95 -32.73
N TRP A 272 -1.78 7.89 -33.42
CA TRP A 272 -3.15 7.66 -33.89
C TRP A 272 -4.11 7.19 -32.80
N ILE A 273 -3.63 6.88 -31.59
CA ILE A 273 -4.48 6.55 -30.44
C ILE A 273 -4.80 7.83 -29.67
N SER A 274 -6.08 8.06 -29.41
CA SER A 274 -6.52 9.26 -28.70
C SER A 274 -6.06 9.29 -27.24
N HIS A 275 -5.92 10.49 -26.70
CA HIS A 275 -5.66 10.68 -25.29
C HIS A 275 -6.87 10.37 -24.40
N ASP A 276 -8.07 10.17 -24.96
CA ASP A 276 -9.20 9.62 -24.20
C ASP A 276 -8.88 8.19 -23.76
N PHE A 277 -8.17 7.42 -24.58
CA PHE A 277 -7.67 6.10 -24.20
C PHE A 277 -6.47 6.21 -23.26
N TRP A 278 -5.47 7.03 -23.59
CA TRP A 278 -4.24 7.12 -22.78
C TRP A 278 -4.48 7.62 -21.37
N ASP A 279 -5.37 8.59 -21.17
CA ASP A 279 -5.75 9.07 -19.84
C ASP A 279 -6.94 8.30 -19.27
N GLY A 280 -7.54 7.41 -20.07
CA GLY A 280 -8.70 6.62 -19.70
C GLY A 280 -8.44 5.51 -18.68
N PRO A 281 -9.49 4.77 -18.30
CA PRO A 281 -9.45 3.74 -17.26
C PRO A 281 -8.47 2.59 -17.50
N TYR A 282 -8.06 2.38 -18.75
CA TYR A 282 -7.17 1.30 -19.18
C TYR A 282 -5.83 1.78 -19.72
N GLY A 283 -5.58 3.10 -19.71
CA GLY A 283 -4.35 3.70 -20.20
C GLY A 283 -3.27 3.84 -19.14
N CYS A 284 -2.73 5.05 -19.00
CA CYS A 284 -1.55 5.38 -18.21
C CYS A 284 -1.71 5.11 -16.71
N ALA A 285 -2.87 5.44 -16.13
CA ALA A 285 -3.13 5.18 -14.72
C ALA A 285 -3.21 3.68 -14.42
N PHE A 286 -3.81 2.89 -15.32
CA PHE A 286 -3.88 1.44 -15.19
C PHE A 286 -2.49 0.81 -15.22
N LEU A 287 -1.64 1.19 -16.19
CA LEU A 287 -0.25 0.72 -16.22
C LEU A 287 0.50 1.11 -14.95
N GLY A 288 0.33 2.35 -14.47
CA GLY A 288 0.89 2.79 -13.19
C GLY A 288 0.47 1.90 -12.02
N THR A 289 -0.80 1.49 -11.96
CA THR A 289 -1.32 0.60 -10.90
C THR A 289 -0.73 -0.82 -10.96
N LEU A 290 -0.42 -1.33 -12.15
CA LEU A 290 0.19 -2.64 -12.33
C LEU A 290 1.70 -2.59 -11.98
N VAL A 291 2.39 -1.53 -12.41
CA VAL A 291 3.84 -1.41 -12.20
C VAL A 291 4.15 -1.15 -10.72
N CYS A 292 3.38 -0.33 -10.03
CA CYS A 292 3.71 0.09 -8.66
C CYS A 292 3.76 -1.06 -7.66
N GLY A 293 2.90 -2.07 -7.82
CA GLY A 293 2.89 -3.26 -6.95
C GLY A 293 4.19 -4.07 -7.01
N SER A 294 4.95 -3.97 -8.10
CA SER A 294 6.20 -4.73 -8.29
C SER A 294 7.32 -4.27 -7.36
N THR A 295 7.23 -3.08 -6.77
CA THR A 295 8.28 -2.56 -5.88
C THR A 295 8.40 -3.34 -4.56
N ILE A 296 7.45 -4.22 -4.25
CA ILE A 296 7.48 -5.11 -3.07
C ILE A 296 8.75 -5.97 -2.98
N TRP A 297 9.43 -6.21 -4.10
CA TRP A 297 10.72 -6.91 -4.11
C TRP A 297 11.83 -6.16 -3.37
N ILE A 298 11.72 -4.83 -3.26
CA ILE A 298 12.61 -4.00 -2.43
C ILE A 298 12.45 -4.34 -0.95
N GLU A 299 11.29 -4.80 -0.49
CA GLU A 299 11.08 -5.17 0.92
C GLU A 299 11.67 -6.56 1.24
N GLN A 300 12.01 -6.81 2.50
CA GLN A 300 12.54 -8.08 3.00
C GLN A 300 11.49 -9.18 2.90
N GLY A 301 11.87 -10.38 2.46
CA GLY A 301 10.96 -11.50 2.25
C GLY A 301 10.06 -11.84 3.46
N LYS A 302 10.59 -11.76 4.68
CA LYS A 302 9.83 -12.00 5.92
C LYS A 302 8.69 -10.98 6.16
N ARG A 303 8.83 -9.76 5.65
CA ARG A 303 7.84 -8.68 5.78
C ARG A 303 6.81 -8.65 4.66
N ARG A 304 7.15 -9.17 3.47
CA ARG A 304 6.25 -9.19 2.30
C ARG A 304 4.92 -9.86 2.61
N GLY A 305 4.95 -10.98 3.34
CA GLY A 305 3.74 -11.67 3.75
C GLY A 305 2.85 -10.84 4.68
N GLU A 306 3.43 -10.16 5.66
CA GLU A 306 2.66 -9.26 6.55
C GLU A 306 2.09 -8.06 5.80
N MET A 307 2.85 -7.49 4.86
CA MET A 307 2.37 -6.41 3.99
C MET A 307 1.23 -6.88 3.08
N ALA A 308 1.34 -8.06 2.48
CA ALA A 308 0.29 -8.67 1.66
C ALA A 308 -1.00 -8.85 2.46
N LEU A 309 -0.92 -9.43 3.67
CA LEU A 309 -2.08 -9.64 4.54
C LEU A 309 -2.64 -8.35 5.14
N TYR A 310 -1.86 -7.26 5.14
CA TYR A 310 -2.35 -5.93 5.53
C TYR A 310 -3.19 -5.28 4.41
N VAL A 311 -2.78 -5.41 3.15
CA VAL A 311 -3.49 -4.80 2.01
C VAL A 311 -4.65 -5.66 1.51
N LEU A 312 -4.53 -6.99 1.58
CA LEU A 312 -5.50 -7.93 1.03
C LEU A 312 -6.95 -7.72 1.53
N PRO A 313 -7.23 -7.49 2.83
CA PRO A 313 -8.59 -7.21 3.29
C PRO A 313 -9.23 -6.00 2.59
N ARG A 314 -8.43 -4.97 2.27
CA ARG A 314 -8.89 -3.76 1.57
C ARG A 314 -9.16 -4.05 0.09
N ALA A 315 -8.31 -4.86 -0.53
CA ALA A 315 -8.53 -5.29 -1.91
C ALA A 315 -9.78 -6.18 -2.03
N ILE A 316 -9.99 -7.12 -1.11
CA ILE A 316 -11.21 -7.94 -1.06
C ILE A 316 -12.44 -7.05 -0.90
N ARG A 317 -12.42 -6.10 0.05
CA ARG A 317 -13.49 -5.12 0.22
C ARG A 317 -13.78 -4.39 -1.10
N ALA A 318 -12.73 -3.96 -1.80
CA ALA A 318 -12.88 -3.24 -3.06
C ALA A 318 -13.48 -4.11 -4.17
N CYS A 319 -13.36 -5.43 -4.11
CA CYS A 319 -13.98 -6.36 -5.06
C CYS A 319 -15.42 -6.74 -4.67
N LEU A 320 -15.91 -6.40 -3.48
CA LEU A 320 -17.28 -6.75 -3.09
C LEU A 320 -18.30 -6.02 -3.97
N PRO A 321 -19.42 -6.70 -4.33
CA PRO A 321 -20.47 -6.08 -5.12
C PRO A 321 -21.25 -5.07 -4.27
N GLU A 322 -21.60 -3.93 -4.87
CA GLU A 322 -22.37 -2.87 -4.18
C GLU A 322 -23.75 -3.36 -3.72
N THR A 323 -24.35 -4.32 -4.43
CA THR A 323 -25.62 -4.94 -4.06
C THR A 323 -25.55 -5.68 -2.71
N LEU A 324 -24.41 -6.28 -2.39
CA LEU A 324 -24.17 -6.91 -1.10
C LEU A 324 -24.04 -5.86 0.00
N LEU A 325 -23.34 -4.76 -0.28
CA LEU A 325 -23.13 -3.65 0.66
C LEU A 325 -24.41 -2.84 0.91
N ALA A 326 -25.33 -2.80 -0.06
CA ALA A 326 -26.60 -2.08 0.07
C ALA A 326 -27.55 -2.71 1.10
N SER A 327 -27.50 -4.03 1.29
CA SER A 327 -28.41 -4.73 2.21
C SER A 327 -27.80 -4.90 3.60
N ARG A 328 -28.18 -4.01 4.53
CA ARG A 328 -27.68 -4.02 5.93
C ARG A 328 -27.89 -5.36 6.64
N ARG A 329 -29.03 -6.03 6.46
CA ARG A 329 -29.30 -7.32 7.10
C ARG A 329 -28.40 -8.43 6.56
N ARG A 330 -28.24 -8.52 5.23
CA ARG A 330 -27.41 -9.54 4.57
C ARG A 330 -25.94 -9.38 4.95
N ILE A 331 -25.41 -8.14 4.88
CA ILE A 331 -24.01 -7.90 5.22
C ILE A 331 -23.72 -8.22 6.69
N MET A 332 -24.61 -7.87 7.62
CA MET A 332 -24.45 -8.18 9.05
C MET A 332 -24.46 -9.70 9.31
N LEU A 333 -25.34 -10.44 8.65
CA LEU A 333 -25.39 -11.90 8.77
C LEU A 333 -24.10 -12.53 8.21
N LEU A 334 -23.69 -12.13 7.01
CA LEU A 334 -22.47 -12.63 6.38
C LEU A 334 -21.24 -12.29 7.21
N GLU A 335 -21.15 -11.06 7.74
CA GLU A 335 -20.05 -10.65 8.60
C GLU A 335 -19.96 -11.52 9.86
N ARG A 336 -21.08 -11.79 10.53
CA ARG A 336 -21.11 -12.65 11.72
C ARG A 336 -20.64 -14.07 11.42
N LEU A 337 -21.16 -14.67 10.34
CA LEU A 337 -20.80 -16.03 9.93
C LEU A 337 -19.32 -16.12 9.55
N VAL A 338 -18.85 -15.22 8.68
CA VAL A 338 -17.45 -15.17 8.25
C VAL A 338 -16.52 -14.90 9.43
N PHE A 339 -16.88 -13.99 10.32
CA PHE A 339 -16.07 -13.70 11.51
C PHE A 339 -15.98 -14.90 12.44
N ALA A 340 -17.11 -15.52 12.79
CA ALA A 340 -17.16 -16.66 13.70
C ALA A 340 -16.35 -17.85 13.16
N THR A 341 -16.56 -18.22 11.90
CA THR A 341 -15.82 -19.30 11.24
C THR A 341 -14.33 -19.01 11.11
N SER A 342 -13.96 -17.77 10.76
CA SER A 342 -12.56 -17.37 10.63
C SER A 342 -11.84 -17.38 11.98
N LEU A 343 -12.50 -16.87 13.03
CA LEU A 343 -11.95 -16.87 14.38
C LEU A 343 -11.81 -18.30 14.93
N ALA A 344 -12.82 -19.16 14.73
CA ALA A 344 -12.75 -20.58 15.09
C ALA A 344 -11.54 -21.25 14.41
N THR A 345 -11.37 -21.03 13.10
CA THR A 345 -10.23 -21.56 12.33
C THR A 345 -8.89 -21.11 12.91
N LEU A 346 -8.76 -19.83 13.27
CA LEU A 346 -7.54 -19.29 13.87
C LEU A 346 -7.24 -19.89 15.24
N LEU A 347 -8.27 -20.09 16.08
CA LEU A 347 -8.14 -20.72 17.38
C LEU A 347 -7.74 -22.20 17.23
N THR A 348 -8.37 -22.94 16.32
CA THR A 348 -7.98 -24.32 16.01
C THR A 348 -6.54 -24.40 15.52
N ALA A 349 -6.13 -23.50 14.63
CA ALA A 349 -4.75 -23.42 14.17
C ALA A 349 -3.79 -23.08 15.31
N TYR A 350 -4.15 -22.17 16.22
CA TYR A 350 -3.34 -21.83 17.39
C TYR A 350 -3.13 -23.04 18.32
N THR A 351 -4.18 -23.79 18.61
CA THR A 351 -4.13 -24.95 19.51
C THR A 351 -3.39 -26.14 18.90
N HIS A 352 -3.65 -26.48 17.64
CA HIS A 352 -3.15 -27.73 17.05
C HIS A 352 -1.92 -27.53 16.14
N LYS A 353 -1.79 -26.38 15.48
CA LYS A 353 -0.72 -26.12 14.49
C LYS A 353 -0.20 -24.67 14.60
N PRO A 354 0.33 -24.25 15.76
CA PRO A 354 0.75 -22.85 15.98
C PRO A 354 1.79 -22.40 14.95
N GLU A 355 2.59 -23.33 14.41
CA GLU A 355 3.58 -23.07 13.37
C GLU A 355 3.01 -22.56 12.04
N ALA A 356 1.72 -22.80 11.76
CA ALA A 356 1.06 -22.29 10.58
C ALA A 356 0.75 -20.78 10.67
N LEU A 357 0.66 -20.21 11.88
CA LEU A 357 0.31 -18.80 12.09
C LEU A 357 1.51 -17.86 11.88
N ARG A 358 1.32 -16.75 11.17
CA ARG A 358 2.36 -15.71 11.07
C ARG A 358 2.56 -14.94 12.38
N GLY A 359 3.68 -14.22 12.46
CA GLY A 359 4.14 -13.55 13.69
C GLY A 359 3.09 -12.69 14.37
N LEU A 360 2.37 -11.84 13.61
CA LEU A 360 1.35 -10.96 14.20
C LEU A 360 0.15 -11.75 14.72
N SER A 361 -0.39 -12.68 13.93
CA SER A 361 -1.55 -13.50 14.32
C SER A 361 -1.22 -14.43 15.49
N ARG A 362 -0.05 -15.06 15.46
CA ARG A 362 0.45 -15.91 16.55
C ARG A 362 0.62 -15.11 17.84
N TRP A 363 1.21 -13.91 17.74
CA TRP A 363 1.37 -13.02 18.89
C TRP A 363 0.01 -12.59 19.46
N ALA A 364 -0.91 -12.13 18.60
CA ALA A 364 -2.22 -11.66 19.04
C ALA A 364 -3.02 -12.77 19.73
N LEU A 365 -3.06 -13.98 19.16
CA LEU A 365 -3.74 -15.11 19.78
C LEU A 365 -3.06 -15.57 21.06
N SER A 366 -1.72 -15.54 21.12
CA SER A 366 -0.99 -15.83 22.36
C SER A 366 -1.32 -14.83 23.47
N PHE A 367 -1.42 -13.54 23.14
CA PHE A 367 -1.81 -12.50 24.08
C PHE A 367 -3.24 -12.69 24.59
N VAL A 368 -4.19 -13.01 23.68
CA VAL A 368 -5.60 -13.23 24.04
C VAL A 368 -5.78 -14.49 24.88
N MET A 369 -5.12 -15.60 24.52
CA MET A 369 -5.32 -16.90 25.17
C MET A 369 -4.56 -17.05 26.49
N ASN A 370 -3.33 -16.52 26.56
CA ASN A 370 -2.44 -16.74 27.72
C ASN A 370 -2.18 -15.44 28.52
N GLY A 371 -2.84 -14.35 28.15
CA GLY A 371 -2.71 -13.04 28.78
C GLY A 371 -1.41 -12.29 28.44
N PRO A 372 -1.24 -11.08 29.01
CA PRO A 372 -0.13 -10.16 28.69
C PRO A 372 1.27 -10.72 29.01
N ASN A 373 1.35 -11.74 29.86
CA ASN A 373 2.61 -12.37 30.26
C ASN A 373 3.19 -13.33 29.20
N ALA A 374 2.39 -13.75 28.21
CA ALA A 374 2.79 -14.79 27.26
C ALA A 374 3.57 -14.29 26.04
N GLY A 375 3.47 -13.00 25.69
CA GLY A 375 4.07 -12.45 24.47
C GLY A 375 5.45 -11.82 24.65
N PHE A 376 5.66 -11.12 25.78
CA PHE A 376 6.87 -10.28 25.98
C PHE A 376 7.73 -10.70 27.19
N TRP A 377 7.11 -11.24 28.24
CA TRP A 377 7.75 -11.36 29.56
C TRP A 377 8.24 -12.77 29.90
N LYS A 378 7.83 -13.79 29.15
CA LYS A 378 8.20 -15.19 29.43
C LYS A 378 9.71 -15.45 29.33
N LYS A 379 10.40 -14.79 28.39
CA LYS A 379 11.86 -14.94 28.23
C LYS A 379 12.66 -14.21 29.31
N LYS A 380 12.16 -13.07 29.81
CA LYS A 380 12.81 -12.32 30.91
C LYS A 380 12.78 -13.09 32.24
N ARG A 381 11.71 -13.86 32.51
CA ARG A 381 11.65 -14.71 33.72
C ARG A 381 12.58 -15.90 33.65
N GLN A 382 12.71 -16.56 32.49
CA GLN A 382 13.61 -17.70 32.34
C GLN A 382 15.08 -17.31 32.54
N ASP A 383 15.51 -16.15 32.04
CA ASP A 383 16.86 -15.63 32.25
C ASP A 383 17.10 -15.30 33.74
N HIS A 384 16.12 -14.73 34.46
CA HIS A 384 16.26 -14.45 35.89
C HIS A 384 16.21 -15.71 36.77
N SER A 385 15.35 -16.69 36.49
CA SER A 385 15.25 -17.93 37.27
C SER A 385 16.47 -18.83 37.08
N ALA A 386 17.10 -18.83 35.90
CA ALA A 386 18.34 -19.56 35.66
C ALA A 386 19.55 -18.94 36.39
N SER A 387 19.58 -17.61 36.54
CA SER A 387 20.60 -16.92 37.34
C SER A 387 20.40 -17.09 38.85
N SER A 388 19.17 -17.28 39.33
CA SER A 388 18.90 -17.52 40.76
C SER A 388 19.25 -18.94 41.23
N THR A 389 19.22 -19.94 40.33
CA THR A 389 19.54 -21.34 40.68
C THR A 389 21.04 -21.67 40.70
N LEU A 390 21.91 -20.77 40.22
CA LEU A 390 23.37 -20.96 40.23
C LEU A 390 24.06 -20.47 41.52
N ASN A 391 23.32 -19.90 42.49
CA ASN A 391 23.87 -19.32 43.72
C ASN A 391 23.55 -20.08 45.02
N MET A 392 23.02 -21.31 44.95
CA MET A 392 22.89 -22.18 46.13
C MET A 392 23.66 -23.48 45.92
N SER A 393 24.96 -23.41 46.16
CA SER A 393 25.80 -24.57 46.47
C SER A 393 25.63 -24.90 47.96
N PRO A 394 25.37 -26.16 48.35
CA PRO A 394 25.32 -26.54 49.77
C PRO A 394 26.76 -26.68 50.30
N SER A 395 27.18 -25.79 51.20
CA SER A 395 28.41 -25.97 51.96
C SER A 395 28.19 -27.01 53.06
N HIS A 396 28.69 -28.23 52.83
CA HIS A 396 28.88 -29.23 53.88
C HIS A 396 29.96 -28.75 54.85
N SER A 397 29.59 -28.57 56.12
CA SER A 397 30.52 -28.39 57.24
C SER A 397 30.93 -29.76 57.77
N HIS A 398 32.15 -30.20 57.45
CA HIS A 398 32.83 -31.24 58.21
C HIS A 398 33.47 -30.60 59.45
N GLN A 399 33.03 -31.01 60.62
CA GLN A 399 33.62 -30.67 61.91
C GLN A 399 34.33 -31.94 62.41
N SER A 400 35.66 -31.89 62.43
CA SER A 400 36.54 -32.88 63.03
C SER A 400 36.60 -32.64 64.54
N THR A 401 36.30 -33.67 65.31
CA THR A 401 36.65 -33.76 66.74
C THR A 401 37.36 -35.10 66.92
N ASP A 402 38.67 -35.03 67.11
CA ASP A 402 39.45 -36.05 67.79
C ASP A 402 39.04 -36.04 69.27
N ASP A 403 38.78 -37.21 69.85
CA ASP A 403 39.16 -37.55 71.24
C ASP A 403 38.77 -39.01 71.58
N VAL A 404 39.80 -39.76 72.01
CA VAL A 404 39.87 -41.06 72.72
C VAL A 404 39.59 -42.35 71.95
#